data_AF-A0A414RFC9-F1
#
_entry.id   AF-A0A414RFC9-F1
#
_cell.length_a   1.000
_cell.length_b   1.000
_cell.length_c   1.000
_cell.angle_alpha   90.00
_cell.angle_beta   90.00
_cell.angle_gamma   90.00
#
_symmetry.space_group_name_H-M   'P 1'
#
loop_
_entity.id
_entity.type
_entity.pdbx_description
1 polymer ?
#
loop_
_entity_poly.entity_id
_entity_poly.type
_entity_poly.pdbx_seq_one_letter_code
_entity_poly.pdbx_strand_id
1 'polypeptide(L)'
;MLEPLLPKDLTEKDAAFKTVEELHEVIDKALDEGEIKNIALTGPFGSGKSSVLQTLRKRYKEFEYLPISLATLRSEEEESDGEEEVQEGIQENSGQPKGNESKSSNGYSCHKSEKQVEKLNRRIEYSILQQLIYRERTSTVQNSRFRRIVHIEENRLRTYAWFVIGLILAIIVVFFPNFGDVRSLLISYGLGRFLPFLKLSGFAFILYIIYLSVKSFVKSYCNSKLNKLNLKDMYIEIEEENSIFNKHLDEILYFFQVTKYNVVIIEDLDRFGTSDIFLKLRELNQLINESKIVGRNVVFVYAEVI
;
A
#
# COMPACT_ATOMS: atom_id res chain seq x y z
N MET A 1 24.95 -0.82 35.14
CA MET A 1 25.33 -0.24 33.83
C MET A 1 24.06 -0.12 33.03
N LEU A 2 23.71 1.08 32.56
CA LEU A 2 22.51 1.31 31.76
C LEU A 2 22.90 1.17 30.29
N GLU A 3 22.46 0.12 29.62
CA GLU A 3 22.63 -0.03 28.18
C GLU A 3 21.29 0.24 27.48
N PRO A 4 21.26 1.08 26.44
CA PRO A 4 20.04 1.35 25.69
C PRO A 4 19.59 0.09 24.95
N LEU A 5 18.28 -0.20 24.97
CA LEU A 5 17.66 -1.34 24.26
C LEU A 5 17.52 -1.11 22.74
N LEU A 6 18.31 -0.20 22.18
CA LEU A 6 18.32 0.06 20.74
C LEU A 6 19.20 -0.96 20.04
N PRO A 7 18.90 -1.34 18.79
CA PRO A 7 19.76 -2.22 18.03
C PRO A 7 21.14 -1.57 17.85
N LYS A 8 22.17 -2.37 18.11
CA LYS A 8 23.58 -1.95 18.02
C LYS A 8 24.07 -2.16 16.59
N ASP A 9 24.80 -1.19 16.06
CA ASP A 9 25.57 -1.39 14.83
C ASP A 9 26.73 -2.36 15.11
N LEU A 10 26.69 -3.53 14.48
CA LEU A 10 27.72 -4.55 14.63
C LEU A 10 28.94 -4.21 13.77
N THR A 11 30.10 -4.61 14.27
CA THR A 11 31.41 -4.49 13.60
C THR A 11 32.00 -5.87 13.36
N GLU A 12 33.01 -5.98 12.50
CA GLU A 12 33.73 -7.25 12.20
C GLU A 12 34.30 -7.97 13.43
N LYS A 13 34.40 -7.27 14.58
CA LYS A 13 34.85 -7.84 15.86
C LYS A 13 33.73 -8.53 16.65
N ASP A 14 32.47 -8.20 16.36
CA ASP A 14 31.33 -8.78 17.04
C ASP A 14 31.04 -10.15 16.42
N ALA A 15 30.88 -11.20 17.23
CA ALA A 15 30.64 -12.56 16.75
C ALA A 15 29.38 -12.68 15.87
N ALA A 16 28.36 -11.86 16.15
CA ALA A 16 27.11 -11.79 15.38
C ALA A 16 27.28 -11.14 13.99
N PHE A 17 28.42 -10.52 13.69
CA PHE A 17 28.69 -9.94 12.38
C PHE A 17 28.80 -11.00 11.29
N LYS A 18 29.28 -12.20 11.63
CA LYS A 18 29.31 -13.32 10.68
C LYS A 18 27.92 -13.65 10.13
N THR A 19 26.88 -13.57 10.96
CA THR A 19 25.49 -13.76 10.52
C THR A 19 25.02 -12.67 9.56
N VAL A 20 25.57 -11.46 9.66
CA VAL A 20 25.28 -10.37 8.71
C VAL A 20 25.86 -10.69 7.33
N GLU A 21 27.07 -11.25 7.27
CA GLU A 21 27.71 -11.69 6.02
C GLU A 21 27.00 -12.89 5.41
N GLU A 22 26.73 -13.93 6.21
CA GLU A 22 25.98 -15.11 5.75
C GLU A 22 24.59 -14.73 5.21
N LEU A 23 23.90 -13.80 5.88
CA LEU A 23 22.60 -13.32 5.42
C LEU A 23 22.71 -12.52 4.11
N HIS A 24 23.77 -11.73 3.94
CA HIS A 24 24.04 -11.02 2.69
C HIS A 24 24.24 -11.98 1.53
N GLU A 25 25.11 -12.99 1.69
CA GLU A 25 25.38 -13.99 0.64
C GLU A 25 24.11 -14.74 0.20
N VAL A 26 23.26 -15.12 1.17
CA VAL A 26 22.00 -15.82 0.86
C VAL A 26 21.02 -14.89 0.13
N ILE A 27 20.92 -13.62 0.52
CA ILE A 27 20.06 -12.64 -0.16
C ILE A 27 20.56 -12.37 -1.58
N ASP A 28 21.87 -12.21 -1.77
CA ASP A 28 22.47 -11.96 -3.08
C ASP A 28 22.17 -13.11 -4.04
N LYS A 29 22.44 -14.34 -3.59
CA LYS A 29 22.10 -15.56 -4.33
C LYS A 29 20.60 -15.67 -4.63
N ALA A 30 19.75 -15.34 -3.66
CA ALA A 30 18.31 -15.37 -3.80
C ALA A 30 17.80 -14.39 -4.87
N LEU A 31 18.40 -13.20 -4.94
CA LEU A 31 18.05 -12.17 -5.92
C LEU A 31 18.57 -12.51 -7.33
N ASP A 32 19.72 -13.17 -7.44
CA ASP A 32 20.31 -13.57 -8.72
C ASP A 32 19.65 -14.80 -9.34
N GLU A 33 19.45 -15.86 -8.55
CA GLU A 33 18.94 -17.15 -9.04
C GLU A 33 17.40 -17.23 -8.99
N GLY A 34 16.75 -16.53 -8.05
CA GLY A 34 15.29 -16.52 -7.89
C GLY A 34 14.69 -17.80 -7.28
N GLU A 35 15.50 -18.79 -6.90
CA GLU A 35 15.04 -20.03 -6.26
C GLU A 35 14.62 -19.81 -4.81
N ILE A 36 15.37 -18.99 -4.08
CA ILE A 36 15.11 -18.65 -2.68
C ILE A 36 14.26 -17.39 -2.64
N LYS A 37 13.03 -17.51 -2.12
CA LYS A 37 12.13 -16.36 -1.98
C LYS A 37 12.00 -15.93 -0.52
N ASN A 38 12.13 -16.87 0.41
CA ASN A 38 11.83 -16.68 1.83
C ASN A 38 13.02 -17.13 2.68
N ILE A 39 13.45 -16.29 3.63
CA ILE A 39 14.60 -16.54 4.52
C ILE A 39 14.15 -16.28 5.96
N ALA A 40 14.43 -17.20 6.88
CA ALA A 40 14.15 -17.01 8.30
C ALA A 40 15.46 -16.77 9.07
N LEU A 41 15.51 -15.66 9.82
CA LEU A 41 16.52 -15.35 10.82
C LEU A 41 15.98 -15.71 12.19
N THR A 42 16.41 -16.86 12.69
CA THR A 42 15.87 -17.45 13.91
C THR A 42 16.83 -17.34 15.08
N GLY A 43 16.34 -17.05 16.29
CA GLY A 43 17.15 -17.08 17.51
C GLY A 43 16.39 -16.63 18.74
N PRO A 44 16.87 -16.89 19.97
CA PRO A 44 16.14 -16.57 21.19
C PRO A 44 15.84 -15.06 21.33
N PHE A 45 14.89 -14.69 22.19
CA PHE A 45 14.63 -13.28 22.49
C PHE A 45 15.90 -12.59 23.00
N GLY A 46 16.19 -11.38 22.51
CA GLY A 46 17.41 -10.65 22.89
C GLY A 46 18.71 -11.15 22.23
N SER A 47 18.66 -12.12 21.30
CA SER A 47 19.86 -12.61 20.56
C SER A 47 20.48 -11.59 19.59
N GLY A 48 19.91 -10.39 19.45
CA GLY A 48 20.46 -9.34 18.58
C GLY A 48 19.99 -9.40 17.12
N LYS A 49 18.89 -10.11 16.80
CA LYS A 49 18.31 -10.16 15.44
C LYS A 49 18.10 -8.79 14.81
N SER A 50 17.49 -7.84 15.54
CA SER A 50 17.30 -6.47 15.05
C SER A 50 18.62 -5.74 14.82
N SER A 51 19.68 -6.04 15.60
CA SER A 51 21.03 -5.50 15.39
C SER A 51 21.67 -6.06 14.11
N VAL A 52 21.49 -7.36 13.84
CA VAL A 52 21.93 -8.01 12.59
C VAL A 52 21.24 -7.36 11.39
N LEU A 53 19.91 -7.24 11.42
CA LEU A 53 19.13 -6.64 10.33
C LEU A 53 19.45 -5.15 10.12
N GLN A 54 19.63 -4.38 11.20
CA GLN A 54 20.05 -2.98 11.11
C GLN A 54 21.43 -2.85 10.47
N THR A 55 22.38 -3.70 10.87
CA THR A 55 23.74 -3.69 10.33
C THR A 55 23.75 -4.08 8.86
N LEU A 56 23.02 -5.13 8.47
CA LEU A 56 22.85 -5.56 7.08
C LEU A 56 22.39 -4.38 6.20
N ARG A 57 21.29 -3.72 6.60
CA ARG A 57 20.71 -2.57 5.89
C ARG A 57 21.64 -1.38 5.79
N LYS A 58 22.53 -1.19 6.77
CA LYS A 58 23.49 -0.08 6.80
C LYS A 58 24.72 -0.37 5.94
N ARG A 59 25.19 -1.62 5.93
CA ARG A 59 26.42 -2.03 5.27
C ARG A 59 26.25 -2.31 3.79
N TYR A 60 25.18 -3.00 3.42
CA TYR A 60 24.90 -3.46 2.06
C TYR A 60 23.79 -2.60 1.46
N LYS A 61 24.19 -1.57 0.71
CA LYS A 61 23.29 -0.55 0.13
C LYS A 61 22.85 -0.88 -1.31
N GLU A 62 23.37 -1.94 -1.87
CA GLU A 62 22.97 -2.52 -3.16
C GLU A 62 21.53 -3.04 -3.12
N PHE A 63 21.02 -3.42 -1.96
CA PHE A 63 19.64 -3.84 -1.77
C PHE A 63 18.74 -2.68 -1.36
N GLU A 64 17.51 -2.71 -1.84
CA GLU A 64 16.45 -1.77 -1.53
C GLU A 64 15.51 -2.43 -0.51
N TYR A 65 15.65 -2.03 0.75
CA TYR A 65 14.99 -2.69 1.87
C TYR A 65 13.65 -2.08 2.26
N LEU A 66 12.67 -2.94 2.48
CA LEU A 66 11.36 -2.60 3.01
C LEU A 66 11.15 -3.26 4.39
N PRO A 67 11.58 -2.63 5.50
CA PRO A 67 11.31 -3.13 6.85
C PRO A 67 9.85 -2.93 7.27
N ILE A 68 9.22 -3.96 7.77
CA ILE A 68 7.85 -4.01 8.28
C ILE A 68 7.95 -4.47 9.73
N SER A 69 7.42 -3.68 10.67
CA SER A 69 7.43 -4.01 12.09
C SER A 69 6.00 -4.06 12.60
N LEU A 70 5.65 -5.15 13.26
CA LEU A 70 4.30 -5.36 13.78
C LEU A 70 4.13 -4.88 15.22
N ALA A 71 5.17 -4.33 15.84
CA ALA A 71 5.14 -3.88 17.24
C ALA A 71 4.04 -2.84 17.53
N THR A 72 3.69 -1.99 16.55
CA THR A 72 2.64 -0.96 16.70
C THR A 72 1.22 -1.51 16.69
N LEU A 73 1.01 -2.74 16.23
CA LEU A 73 -0.34 -3.33 16.19
C LEU A 73 -0.86 -3.65 17.60
N ARG A 74 0.03 -3.93 18.56
CA ARG A 74 -0.35 -4.31 19.93
C ARG A 74 -0.93 -3.16 20.76
N SER A 75 -0.54 -1.92 20.49
CA SER A 75 -1.14 -0.77 21.18
C SER A 75 -2.65 -0.63 20.91
N GLU A 76 -3.15 -1.16 19.78
CA GLU A 76 -4.58 -1.16 19.47
C GLU A 76 -5.33 -2.31 20.18
N GLU A 77 -4.64 -3.38 20.61
CA GLU A 77 -5.26 -4.50 21.37
C GLU A 77 -5.62 -4.05 22.79
N GLU A 78 -4.71 -3.34 23.47
CA GLU A 78 -4.91 -2.88 24.85
C GLU A 78 -6.00 -1.82 24.98
N GLU A 79 -6.26 -1.03 23.92
CA GLU A 79 -7.34 -0.05 23.89
C GLU A 79 -8.71 -0.68 23.54
N SER A 80 -8.75 -1.73 22.68
CA SER A 80 -10.03 -2.32 22.24
C SER A 80 -10.63 -3.31 23.24
N ASP A 81 -9.82 -3.97 24.06
CA ASP A 81 -10.31 -4.97 25.03
C ASP A 81 -10.85 -4.32 26.32
N GLY A 82 -10.62 -3.01 26.52
CA GLY A 82 -11.12 -2.26 27.68
C GLY A 82 -12.60 -1.84 27.61
N GLU A 83 -13.25 -1.97 26.44
CA GLU A 83 -14.60 -1.42 26.22
C GLU A 83 -15.72 -2.49 26.08
N GLU A 84 -15.41 -3.78 25.93
CA GLU A 84 -16.42 -4.84 25.68
C GLU A 84 -16.89 -5.64 26.92
N GLU A 85 -16.48 -5.29 28.16
CA GLU A 85 -16.99 -5.93 29.38
C GLU A 85 -17.98 -5.09 30.21
N VAL A 86 -18.90 -4.34 29.61
CA VAL A 86 -20.06 -3.80 30.37
C VAL A 86 -21.32 -3.72 29.51
N GLN A 87 -22.16 -4.76 29.57
CA GLN A 87 -23.64 -4.75 29.63
C GLN A 87 -24.26 -5.96 28.93
N GLU A 88 -24.51 -7.04 29.69
CA GLU A 88 -25.84 -7.67 29.67
C GLU A 88 -26.26 -7.94 31.12
N GLY A 89 -26.96 -6.96 31.67
CA GLY A 89 -27.62 -7.06 32.97
C GLY A 89 -28.81 -8.02 32.89
N ILE A 90 -28.71 -9.10 33.66
CA ILE A 90 -29.72 -9.61 34.62
C ILE A 90 -31.17 -9.21 34.31
N GLN A 91 -31.97 -10.16 33.82
CA GLN A 91 -33.38 -10.26 34.21
C GLN A 91 -33.55 -11.48 35.11
N GLU A 92 -33.84 -11.21 36.39
CA GLU A 92 -34.38 -12.21 37.31
C GLU A 92 -35.81 -12.58 36.88
N ASN A 93 -36.12 -13.87 36.80
CA ASN A 93 -37.24 -14.37 37.56
C ASN A 93 -37.05 -15.86 37.93
N SER A 94 -37.34 -16.13 39.19
CA SER A 94 -37.19 -17.39 39.92
C SER A 94 -38.29 -18.41 39.62
N GLY A 95 -37.90 -19.69 39.52
CA GLY A 95 -38.78 -20.86 39.57
C GLY A 95 -38.03 -22.18 39.38
N GLN A 96 -37.68 -22.87 40.47
CA GLN A 96 -37.13 -24.25 40.52
C GLN A 96 -38.18 -25.32 40.12
N PRO A 97 -37.83 -26.63 40.04
CA PRO A 97 -36.71 -27.31 39.35
C PRO A 97 -37.24 -28.50 38.50
N LYS A 98 -36.40 -29.13 37.64
CA LYS A 98 -36.28 -30.60 37.40
C LYS A 98 -35.67 -30.95 36.03
N GLY A 99 -34.79 -31.96 36.03
CA GLY A 99 -34.57 -32.84 34.88
C GLY A 99 -33.13 -32.87 34.37
N ASN A 100 -32.43 -33.94 34.71
CA ASN A 100 -31.14 -34.32 34.12
C ASN A 100 -31.21 -34.40 32.60
N GLU A 101 -30.18 -33.93 31.90
CA GLU A 101 -29.60 -34.64 30.76
C GLU A 101 -28.23 -34.04 30.42
N SER A 102 -27.22 -34.90 30.50
CA SER A 102 -25.85 -34.64 30.07
C SER A 102 -25.82 -34.24 28.60
N LYS A 103 -25.37 -33.02 28.28
CA LYS A 103 -24.92 -32.65 26.93
C LYS A 103 -23.56 -31.94 26.99
N SER A 104 -22.59 -32.67 26.43
CA SER A 104 -21.25 -32.26 25.99
C SER A 104 -21.03 -30.75 25.89
N SER A 105 -20.17 -30.21 26.75
CA SER A 105 -19.78 -28.79 26.78
C SER A 105 -18.47 -28.49 26.03
N ASN A 106 -18.03 -29.34 25.10
CA ASN A 106 -16.70 -29.19 24.48
C ASN A 106 -16.68 -28.48 23.11
N GLY A 107 -17.83 -28.10 22.54
CA GLY A 107 -17.88 -27.46 21.22
C GLY A 107 -17.81 -25.92 21.20
N TYR A 108 -18.17 -25.25 22.31
CA TYR A 108 -18.34 -23.80 22.32
C TYR A 108 -17.05 -23.00 22.61
N SER A 109 -16.04 -23.62 23.22
CA SER A 109 -14.76 -22.99 23.53
C SER A 109 -13.83 -22.91 22.29
N CYS A 110 -13.72 -24.01 21.53
CA CYS A 110 -12.86 -24.10 20.33
C CYS A 110 -13.27 -23.12 19.22
N HIS A 111 -14.59 -22.94 19.02
CA HIS A 111 -15.09 -22.06 17.98
C HIS A 111 -14.87 -20.56 18.30
N LYS A 112 -14.72 -20.20 19.59
CA LYS A 112 -14.42 -18.83 20.02
C LYS A 112 -12.94 -18.50 19.81
N SER A 113 -12.02 -19.45 20.04
CA SER A 113 -10.60 -19.27 19.77
C SER A 113 -10.29 -19.17 18.28
N GLU A 114 -10.90 -19.99 17.43
CA GLU A 114 -10.67 -19.94 15.97
C GLU A 114 -11.10 -18.60 15.37
N LYS A 115 -12.24 -18.05 15.81
CA LYS A 115 -12.71 -16.74 15.35
C LYS A 115 -11.83 -15.58 15.83
N GLN A 116 -11.18 -15.72 17.00
CA GLN A 116 -10.21 -14.74 17.50
C GLN A 116 -8.91 -14.80 16.70
N VAL A 117 -8.39 -15.99 16.41
CA VAL A 117 -7.21 -16.21 15.55
C VAL A 117 -7.42 -15.62 14.16
N GLU A 118 -8.58 -15.85 13.55
CA GLU A 118 -8.90 -15.27 12.23
C GLU A 118 -9.02 -13.75 12.26
N LYS A 119 -9.61 -13.17 13.31
CA LYS A 119 -9.64 -11.71 13.51
C LYS A 119 -8.23 -11.13 13.65
N LEU A 120 -7.36 -11.80 14.42
CA LEU A 120 -5.98 -11.38 14.61
C LEU A 120 -5.20 -11.45 13.29
N ASN A 121 -5.29 -12.55 12.56
CA ASN A 121 -4.68 -12.71 11.25
C ASN A 121 -5.10 -11.58 10.30
N ARG A 122 -6.39 -11.26 10.23
CA ARG A 122 -6.89 -10.13 9.43
C ARG A 122 -6.30 -8.79 9.86
N ARG A 123 -6.16 -8.52 11.16
CA ARG A 123 -5.52 -7.29 11.64
C ARG A 123 -4.04 -7.23 11.23
N ILE A 124 -3.32 -8.34 11.35
CA ILE A 124 -1.91 -8.41 10.93
C ILE A 124 -1.80 -8.18 9.42
N GLU A 125 -2.61 -8.84 8.61
CA GLU A 125 -2.65 -8.63 7.16
C GLU A 125 -2.91 -7.17 6.80
N TYR A 126 -3.86 -6.53 7.49
CA TYR A 126 -4.17 -5.11 7.28
C TYR A 126 -3.02 -4.20 7.70
N SER A 127 -2.36 -4.46 8.83
CA SER A 127 -1.20 -3.70 9.30
C SER A 127 -0.02 -3.80 8.33
N ILE A 128 0.28 -5.01 7.84
CA ILE A 128 1.31 -5.23 6.82
C ILE A 128 0.94 -4.47 5.54
N LEU A 129 -0.30 -4.59 5.07
CA LEU A 129 -0.77 -3.90 3.88
C LEU A 129 -0.66 -2.37 4.03
N GLN A 130 -1.02 -1.83 5.20
CA GLN A 130 -0.87 -0.41 5.49
C GLN A 130 0.60 0.00 5.45
N GLN A 131 1.50 -0.75 6.06
CA GLN A 131 2.93 -0.44 6.04
C GLN A 131 3.53 -0.54 4.62
N LEU A 132 3.09 -1.51 3.80
CA LEU A 132 3.47 -1.61 2.39
C LEU A 132 3.01 -0.37 1.60
N ILE A 133 1.72 -0.02 1.69
CA ILE A 133 1.12 1.03 0.84
C ILE A 133 1.45 2.45 1.32
N TYR A 134 1.46 2.69 2.64
CA TYR A 134 1.48 4.05 3.20
C TYR A 134 2.89 4.59 3.48
N ARG A 135 3.92 3.75 3.37
CA ARG A 135 5.31 4.15 3.60
C ARG A 135 5.86 5.08 2.52
N GLU A 136 5.52 4.84 1.26
CA GLU A 136 6.00 5.64 0.14
C GLU A 136 5.21 6.94 -0.05
N ARG A 137 5.91 8.01 -0.44
CA ARG A 137 5.24 9.29 -0.72
C ARG A 137 4.32 9.11 -1.92
N THR A 138 3.12 9.69 -1.85
CA THR A 138 2.04 9.58 -2.84
C THR A 138 2.46 9.86 -4.29
N SER A 139 3.58 10.55 -4.51
CA SER A 139 4.14 10.82 -5.84
C SER A 139 4.70 9.60 -6.56
N THR A 140 5.16 8.55 -5.86
CA THR A 140 5.70 7.31 -6.47
C THR A 140 4.63 6.25 -6.70
N VAL A 141 3.51 6.28 -5.95
CA VAL A 141 2.43 5.28 -5.99
C VAL A 141 1.08 5.90 -6.44
N GLN A 142 1.11 6.80 -7.43
CA GLN A 142 -0.06 7.62 -7.83
C GLN A 142 -1.27 6.82 -8.36
N ASN A 143 -1.14 5.53 -8.67
CA ASN A 143 -2.16 4.76 -9.39
C ASN A 143 -2.81 3.63 -8.57
N SER A 144 -2.57 3.57 -7.25
CA SER A 144 -3.31 2.67 -6.37
C SER A 144 -4.77 3.15 -6.19
N ARG A 145 -5.73 2.22 -6.08
CA ARG A 145 -7.18 2.50 -5.97
C ARG A 145 -7.58 3.27 -4.70
N PHE A 146 -6.66 3.43 -3.74
CA PHE A 146 -6.88 4.29 -2.58
C PHE A 146 -6.80 5.76 -2.98
N ARG A 147 -7.96 6.32 -3.31
CA ARG A 147 -8.18 7.73 -3.63
C ARG A 147 -7.88 8.60 -2.41
N ARG A 148 -6.60 8.89 -2.14
CA ARG A 148 -6.20 9.85 -1.09
C ARG A 148 -6.43 11.28 -1.58
N ILE A 149 -6.80 12.17 -0.67
CA ILE A 149 -7.10 13.58 -0.97
C ILE A 149 -5.86 14.24 -1.58
N VAL A 150 -5.93 14.56 -2.88
CA VAL A 150 -4.89 15.32 -3.58
C VAL A 150 -5.07 16.79 -3.24
N HIS A 151 -4.10 17.38 -2.54
CA HIS A 151 -4.10 18.81 -2.28
C HIS A 151 -3.64 19.54 -3.54
N ILE A 152 -4.56 20.26 -4.18
CA ILE A 152 -4.27 21.06 -5.37
C ILE A 152 -3.70 22.40 -4.90
N GLU A 153 -2.47 22.71 -5.28
CA GLU A 153 -1.86 24.02 -5.02
C GLU A 153 -2.75 25.16 -5.55
N GLU A 154 -3.01 26.19 -4.72
CA GLU A 154 -3.87 27.33 -5.08
C GLU A 154 -3.40 28.04 -6.36
N ASN A 155 -2.09 28.08 -6.61
CA ASN A 155 -1.52 28.66 -7.83
C ASN A 155 -1.96 27.91 -9.10
N ARG A 156 -2.06 26.57 -9.04
CA ARG A 156 -2.56 25.76 -10.16
C ARG A 156 -4.04 25.98 -10.38
N LEU A 157 -4.82 26.11 -9.30
CA LEU A 157 -6.24 26.44 -9.36
C LEU A 157 -6.46 27.78 -10.09
N ARG A 158 -5.67 28.79 -9.73
CA ARG A 158 -5.70 30.11 -10.38
C ARG A 158 -5.31 30.04 -11.86
N THR A 159 -4.31 29.24 -12.22
CA THR A 159 -3.93 29.06 -13.63
C THR A 159 -5.06 28.40 -14.44
N TYR A 160 -5.73 27.38 -13.90
CA TYR A 160 -6.89 26.77 -14.55
C TYR A 160 -8.05 27.75 -14.70
N ALA A 161 -8.32 28.58 -13.68
CA ALA A 161 -9.34 29.63 -13.78
C ALA A 161 -9.04 30.61 -14.92
N TRP A 162 -7.79 31.05 -15.06
CA TRP A 162 -7.37 31.90 -16.18
C TRP A 162 -7.54 31.22 -17.55
N PHE A 163 -7.24 29.93 -17.67
CA PHE A 163 -7.48 29.17 -18.90
C PHE A 163 -8.97 29.08 -19.26
N VAL A 164 -9.85 28.88 -18.26
CA VAL A 164 -11.32 28.84 -18.48
C VAL A 164 -11.84 30.20 -18.90
N ILE A 165 -11.41 31.28 -18.25
CA ILE A 165 -11.78 32.65 -18.63
C ILE A 165 -11.31 32.95 -20.07
N GLY A 166 -10.06 32.59 -20.39
CA GLY A 166 -9.51 32.74 -21.74
C GLY A 166 -10.27 31.93 -22.80
N LEU A 167 -10.72 30.71 -22.46
CA LEU A 167 -11.53 29.85 -23.35
C LEU A 167 -12.88 30.50 -23.64
N ILE A 168 -13.57 31.01 -22.61
CA ILE A 168 -14.87 31.69 -22.76
C ILE A 168 -14.72 32.92 -23.66
N LEU A 169 -13.68 33.74 -23.43
CA LEU A 169 -13.40 34.90 -24.25
C LEU A 169 -13.08 34.51 -25.71
N ALA A 170 -12.29 33.46 -25.92
CA ALA A 170 -11.99 32.96 -27.27
C ALA A 170 -13.26 32.47 -27.99
N ILE A 171 -14.16 31.76 -27.30
CA ILE A 171 -15.44 31.30 -27.86
C ILE A 171 -16.31 32.49 -28.27
N ILE A 172 -16.43 33.52 -27.41
CA ILE A 172 -17.19 34.73 -27.71
C ILE A 172 -16.64 35.45 -28.95
N VAL A 173 -15.32 35.64 -29.04
CA VAL A 173 -14.68 36.34 -30.16
C VAL A 173 -14.80 35.56 -31.48
N VAL A 174 -14.66 34.23 -31.43
CA VAL A 174 -14.68 33.37 -32.63
C VAL A 174 -16.11 33.12 -33.13
N PHE A 175 -17.01 32.67 -32.25
CA PHE A 175 -18.34 32.17 -32.63
C PHE A 175 -19.47 33.18 -32.45
N PHE A 176 -19.33 34.14 -31.53
CA PHE A 176 -20.37 35.12 -31.21
C PHE A 176 -19.89 36.57 -31.37
N PRO A 177 -19.36 36.97 -32.55
CA PRO A 177 -18.79 38.31 -32.73
C PRO A 177 -19.80 39.46 -32.60
N ASN A 178 -21.09 39.17 -32.71
CA ASN A 178 -22.19 40.15 -32.58
C ASN A 178 -22.81 40.18 -31.18
N PHE A 179 -22.37 39.30 -30.27
CA PHE A 179 -22.88 39.26 -28.90
C PHE A 179 -22.26 40.42 -28.11
N GLY A 180 -23.09 41.25 -27.47
CA GLY A 180 -22.63 42.36 -26.63
C GLY A 180 -21.79 43.42 -27.33
N ASP A 181 -21.96 43.62 -28.65
CA ASP A 181 -21.19 44.59 -29.44
C ASP A 181 -19.66 44.42 -29.34
N VAL A 182 -19.17 43.21 -29.08
CA VAL A 182 -17.72 42.91 -28.97
C VAL A 182 -16.96 43.38 -30.21
N ARG A 183 -17.57 43.30 -31.40
CA ARG A 183 -17.04 43.89 -32.63
C ARG A 183 -16.91 45.41 -32.55
N SER A 184 -17.92 46.11 -32.04
CA SER A 184 -17.92 47.57 -31.86
C SER A 184 -16.89 48.01 -30.82
N LEU A 185 -16.79 47.28 -29.70
CA LEU A 185 -15.77 47.50 -28.68
C LEU A 185 -14.35 47.29 -29.23
N LEU A 186 -14.10 46.22 -29.99
CA LEU A 186 -12.79 46.04 -30.61
C LEU A 186 -12.45 47.15 -31.62
N ILE A 187 -13.44 47.66 -32.34
CA ILE A 187 -13.27 48.75 -33.30
C ILE A 187 -13.01 50.09 -32.57
N SER A 188 -13.69 50.36 -31.45
CA SER A 188 -13.49 51.60 -30.66
C SER A 188 -12.09 51.68 -30.03
N TYR A 189 -11.48 50.53 -29.70
CA TYR A 189 -10.08 50.44 -29.28
C TYR A 189 -9.08 50.39 -30.46
N GLY A 190 -9.53 50.52 -31.72
CA GLY A 190 -8.66 50.52 -32.91
C GLY A 190 -8.18 49.13 -33.36
N LEU A 191 -8.63 48.06 -32.71
CA LEU A 191 -8.25 46.67 -33.01
C LEU A 191 -9.07 46.02 -34.14
N GLY A 192 -10.03 46.73 -34.73
CA GLY A 192 -10.90 46.22 -35.79
C GLY A 192 -10.14 45.62 -36.98
N ARG A 193 -8.97 46.17 -37.34
CA ARG A 193 -8.12 45.65 -38.43
C ARG A 193 -7.50 44.29 -38.11
N PHE A 194 -7.32 43.98 -36.83
CA PHE A 194 -6.72 42.73 -36.35
C PHE A 194 -7.74 41.63 -36.03
N LEU A 195 -9.03 41.92 -36.18
CA LEU A 195 -10.12 40.96 -35.94
C LEU A 195 -9.93 39.58 -36.61
N PRO A 196 -9.52 39.45 -37.89
CA PRO A 196 -9.29 38.13 -38.48
C PRO A 196 -8.14 37.37 -37.83
N PHE A 197 -7.06 38.07 -37.44
CA PHE A 197 -5.92 37.47 -36.74
C PHE A 197 -6.30 37.02 -35.33
N LEU A 198 -7.13 37.79 -34.63
CA LEU A 198 -7.65 37.43 -33.31
C LEU A 198 -8.59 36.22 -33.37
N LYS A 199 -9.42 36.09 -34.42
CA LYS A 199 -10.24 34.89 -34.64
C LYS A 199 -9.38 33.66 -34.91
N LEU A 200 -8.36 33.79 -35.76
CA LEU A 200 -7.44 32.68 -36.06
C LEU A 200 -6.67 32.24 -34.79
N SER A 201 -6.17 33.20 -34.01
CA SER A 201 -5.51 32.94 -32.73
C SER A 201 -6.45 32.31 -31.70
N GLY A 202 -7.68 32.82 -31.56
CA GLY A 202 -8.70 32.26 -30.68
C GLY A 202 -9.09 30.83 -31.06
N PHE A 203 -9.22 30.54 -32.36
CA PHE A 203 -9.49 29.19 -32.85
C PHE A 203 -8.34 28.23 -32.54
N ALA A 204 -7.09 28.66 -32.76
CA ALA A 204 -5.91 27.87 -32.39
C ALA A 204 -5.82 27.62 -30.88
N PHE A 205 -6.17 28.62 -30.05
CA PHE A 205 -6.23 28.48 -28.60
C PHE A 205 -7.28 27.45 -28.16
N ILE A 206 -8.48 27.47 -28.76
CA ILE A 206 -9.52 26.47 -28.49
C ILE A 206 -9.03 25.06 -28.85
N LEU A 207 -8.40 24.87 -30.01
CA LEU A 207 -7.82 23.59 -30.40
C LEU A 207 -6.73 23.12 -29.44
N TYR A 208 -5.90 24.05 -28.93
CA TYR A 208 -4.88 23.76 -27.94
C TYR A 208 -5.48 23.28 -26.61
N ILE A 209 -6.55 23.93 -26.11
CA ILE A 209 -7.26 23.49 -24.90
C ILE A 209 -7.91 22.12 -25.11
N ILE A 210 -8.49 21.85 -26.28
CA ILE A 210 -9.03 20.54 -26.64
C ILE A 210 -7.92 19.48 -26.61
N TYR A 211 -6.76 19.76 -27.22
CA TYR A 211 -5.60 18.86 -27.18
C TYR A 211 -5.15 18.54 -25.74
N LEU A 212 -5.03 19.56 -24.87
CA LEU A 212 -4.68 19.36 -23.47
C LEU A 212 -5.72 18.52 -22.72
N SER A 213 -7.01 18.77 -23.00
CA SER A 213 -8.14 18.05 -22.40
C SER A 213 -8.11 16.57 -22.81
N VAL A 214 -7.91 16.28 -24.09
CA VAL A 214 -7.76 14.91 -24.62
C VAL A 214 -6.53 14.23 -24.02
N LYS A 215 -5.37 14.91 -23.96
CA LYS A 215 -4.16 14.36 -23.34
C LYS A 215 -4.39 13.99 -21.87
N SER A 216 -5.03 14.86 -21.11
CA SER A 216 -5.36 14.62 -19.69
C SER A 216 -6.36 13.48 -19.52
N PHE A 217 -7.38 13.42 -20.38
CA PHE A 217 -8.38 12.36 -20.40
C PHE A 217 -7.75 11.01 -20.76
N VAL A 218 -6.96 10.92 -21.83
CA VAL A 218 -6.23 9.70 -22.21
C VAL A 218 -5.32 9.24 -21.09
N LYS A 219 -4.54 10.15 -20.47
CA LYS A 219 -3.73 9.81 -19.30
C LYS A 219 -4.60 9.23 -18.19
N SER A 220 -5.74 9.85 -17.88
CA SER A 220 -6.63 9.39 -16.81
C SER A 220 -7.27 8.02 -17.11
N TYR A 221 -7.71 7.78 -18.34
CA TYR A 221 -8.35 6.52 -18.76
C TYR A 221 -7.35 5.37 -18.90
N CYS A 222 -6.16 5.61 -19.45
CA CYS A 222 -5.09 4.63 -19.46
C CYS A 222 -4.64 4.29 -18.03
N ASN A 223 -4.68 5.27 -17.13
CA ASN A 223 -4.27 5.09 -15.74
C ASN A 223 -5.32 4.38 -14.86
N SER A 224 -6.62 4.54 -15.16
CA SER A 224 -7.70 3.80 -14.48
C SER A 224 -7.88 2.36 -14.96
N LYS A 225 -7.24 2.01 -16.09
CA LYS A 225 -7.30 0.68 -16.70
C LYS A 225 -5.95 -0.01 -16.70
N LEU A 226 -5.09 0.30 -15.73
CA LEU A 226 -3.89 -0.49 -15.48
C LEU A 226 -4.31 -1.91 -15.05
N ASN A 227 -4.29 -2.76 -16.07
CA ASN A 227 -4.04 -4.18 -16.05
C ASN A 227 -5.00 -5.05 -15.23
N LYS A 228 -6.22 -5.21 -15.78
CA LYS A 228 -6.76 -6.57 -15.92
C LYS A 228 -5.86 -7.38 -16.89
N LEU A 229 -4.59 -7.58 -16.53
CA LEU A 229 -3.70 -8.48 -17.25
C LEU A 229 -3.87 -9.85 -16.62
N ASN A 230 -4.55 -10.76 -17.34
CA ASN A 230 -4.41 -12.22 -17.30
C ASN A 230 -3.93 -12.90 -15.99
N LEU A 231 -4.34 -12.43 -14.82
CA LEU A 231 -4.21 -13.17 -13.56
C LEU A 231 -5.34 -14.21 -13.43
N LYS A 232 -6.29 -14.20 -14.36
CA LYS A 232 -7.46 -15.08 -14.37
C LYS A 232 -7.11 -16.58 -14.47
N ASP A 233 -5.89 -16.92 -14.91
CA ASP A 233 -5.43 -18.31 -14.98
C ASP A 233 -4.63 -18.74 -13.72
N MET A 234 -4.28 -17.82 -12.82
CA MET A 234 -3.59 -18.11 -11.55
C MET A 234 -4.53 -18.08 -10.34
N TYR A 235 -5.72 -17.50 -10.49
CA TYR A 235 -6.78 -17.55 -9.46
C TYR A 235 -7.58 -18.86 -9.45
N ILE A 236 -7.42 -19.72 -10.46
CA ILE A 236 -8.18 -20.98 -10.57
C ILE A 236 -7.37 -22.10 -9.91
N GLU A 237 -7.14 -21.96 -8.61
CA GLU A 237 -6.86 -23.09 -7.70
C GLU A 237 -6.93 -22.70 -6.21
N ILE A 238 -7.36 -21.48 -5.88
CA ILE A 238 -7.39 -21.01 -4.49
C ILE A 238 -8.84 -20.63 -4.14
N GLU A 239 -9.65 -21.65 -3.90
CA GLU A 239 -10.86 -21.50 -3.08
C GLU A 239 -10.42 -21.13 -1.65
N GLU A 240 -10.28 -19.83 -1.37
CA GLU A 240 -10.49 -19.23 -0.05
C GLU A 240 -10.59 -17.70 -0.18
N GLU A 241 -11.82 -17.18 -0.36
CA GLU A 241 -12.12 -15.74 -0.50
C GLU A 241 -11.98 -14.91 0.82
N ASN A 242 -10.99 -15.16 1.67
CA ASN A 242 -10.91 -14.49 2.98
C ASN A 242 -9.65 -13.67 3.29
N SER A 243 -8.52 -13.84 2.59
CA SER A 243 -7.32 -13.02 2.86
C SER A 243 -7.45 -11.59 2.30
N ILE A 244 -7.07 -10.61 3.13
CA ILE A 244 -6.94 -9.19 2.77
C ILE A 244 -5.84 -9.01 1.72
N PHE A 245 -4.77 -9.81 1.77
CA PHE A 245 -3.73 -9.78 0.74
C PHE A 245 -4.28 -10.14 -0.64
N ASN A 246 -5.11 -11.17 -0.74
CA ASN A 246 -5.73 -11.57 -2.01
C ASN A 246 -6.66 -10.49 -2.56
N LYS A 247 -7.40 -9.80 -1.68
CA LYS A 247 -8.27 -8.67 -2.07
C LYS A 247 -7.49 -7.47 -2.60
N HIS A 248 -6.25 -7.30 -2.14
CA HIS A 248 -5.38 -6.16 -2.49
C HIS A 248 -4.14 -6.56 -3.29
N LEU A 249 -4.16 -7.73 -3.93
CA LEU A 249 -3.00 -8.27 -4.63
C LEU A 249 -2.58 -7.34 -5.78
N ASP A 250 -3.54 -6.82 -6.54
CA ASP A 250 -3.29 -5.85 -7.61
C ASP A 250 -2.51 -4.62 -7.10
N GLU A 251 -2.88 -4.09 -5.93
CA GLU A 251 -2.18 -2.96 -5.32
C GLU A 251 -0.78 -3.32 -4.84
N ILE A 252 -0.59 -4.51 -4.26
CA ILE A 252 0.71 -4.98 -3.82
C ILE A 252 1.64 -5.19 -5.03
N LEU A 253 1.16 -5.86 -6.07
CA LEU A 253 1.90 -6.06 -7.31
C LEU A 253 2.25 -4.72 -7.98
N TYR A 254 1.31 -3.79 -8.03
CA TYR A 254 1.56 -2.44 -8.53
C TYR A 254 2.62 -1.71 -7.68
N PHE A 255 2.55 -1.80 -6.35
CA PHE A 255 3.54 -1.22 -5.45
C PHE A 255 4.95 -1.76 -5.75
N PHE A 256 5.11 -3.07 -5.89
CA PHE A 256 6.40 -3.65 -6.26
C PHE A 256 6.81 -3.30 -7.69
N GLN A 257 5.88 -3.16 -8.64
CA GLN A 257 6.20 -2.71 -10.00
C GLN A 257 6.82 -1.31 -10.02
N VAL A 258 6.29 -0.36 -9.23
CA VAL A 258 6.74 1.04 -9.26
C VAL A 258 7.88 1.37 -8.31
N THR A 259 8.01 0.60 -7.22
CA THR A 259 9.12 0.76 -6.28
C THR A 259 10.31 -0.08 -6.71
N LYS A 260 11.46 0.14 -6.06
CA LYS A 260 12.69 -0.63 -6.30
C LYS A 260 12.95 -1.71 -5.24
N TYR A 261 12.10 -1.79 -4.22
CA TYR A 261 12.28 -2.73 -3.11
C TYR A 261 12.42 -4.15 -3.61
N ASN A 262 13.46 -4.83 -3.14
CA ASN A 262 13.78 -6.22 -3.48
C ASN A 262 14.03 -7.08 -2.23
N VAL A 263 14.21 -6.47 -1.06
CA VAL A 263 14.32 -7.19 0.22
C VAL A 263 13.28 -6.67 1.21
N VAL A 264 12.29 -7.50 1.54
CA VAL A 264 11.27 -7.19 2.55
C VAL A 264 11.70 -7.81 3.87
N ILE A 265 11.83 -7.01 4.92
CA ILE A 265 12.24 -7.49 6.25
C ILE A 265 11.01 -7.42 7.15
N ILE A 266 10.61 -8.54 7.75
CA ILE A 266 9.42 -8.64 8.60
C ILE A 266 9.87 -9.03 10.01
N GLU A 267 9.62 -8.15 10.98
CA GLU A 267 9.98 -8.35 12.39
C GLU A 267 8.74 -8.51 13.28
N ASP A 268 8.91 -9.26 14.39
CA ASP A 268 7.92 -9.49 15.45
C ASP A 268 6.66 -10.26 15.02
N LEU A 269 6.74 -11.09 13.97
CA LEU A 269 5.59 -11.89 13.47
C LEU A 269 5.27 -13.10 14.35
N ASP A 270 6.30 -13.68 14.95
CA ASP A 270 6.27 -14.79 15.90
C ASP A 270 5.45 -14.51 17.17
N ARG A 271 5.41 -13.24 17.63
CA ARG A 271 4.67 -12.84 18.84
C ARG A 271 3.18 -13.07 18.75
N PHE A 272 2.62 -13.17 17.55
CA PHE A 272 1.20 -13.36 17.34
C PHE A 272 0.78 -14.84 17.39
N GLY A 273 1.74 -15.77 17.38
CA GLY A 273 1.48 -17.20 17.65
C GLY A 273 0.61 -17.91 16.60
N THR A 274 0.44 -17.34 15.41
CA THR A 274 -0.33 -17.95 14.32
C THR A 274 0.60 -18.39 13.19
N SER A 275 0.56 -19.66 12.81
CA SER A 275 1.30 -20.19 11.65
C SER A 275 0.71 -19.71 10.32
N ASP A 276 -0.58 -19.39 10.32
CA ASP A 276 -1.35 -19.09 9.10
C ASP A 276 -0.85 -17.82 8.42
N ILE A 277 -0.42 -16.82 9.19
CA ILE A 277 0.10 -15.58 8.62
C ILE A 277 1.43 -15.80 7.89
N PHE A 278 2.28 -16.71 8.38
CA PHE A 278 3.52 -17.08 7.69
C PHE A 278 3.23 -17.76 6.35
N LEU A 279 2.24 -18.67 6.31
CA LEU A 279 1.79 -19.29 5.06
C LEU A 279 1.30 -18.24 4.06
N LYS A 280 0.40 -17.36 4.49
CA LYS A 280 -0.13 -16.27 3.66
C LYS A 280 0.96 -15.32 3.13
N LEU A 281 1.97 -15.00 3.94
CA LEU A 281 3.09 -14.16 3.51
C LEU A 281 4.01 -14.88 2.50
N ARG A 282 4.23 -16.19 2.68
CA ARG A 282 4.99 -16.99 1.72
C ARG A 282 4.26 -17.09 0.38
N GLU A 283 2.96 -17.30 0.41
CA GLU A 283 2.10 -17.28 -0.78
C GLU A 283 2.13 -15.91 -1.47
N LEU A 284 1.98 -14.82 -0.72
CA LEU A 284 2.09 -13.46 -1.26
C LEU A 284 3.43 -13.25 -1.96
N ASN A 285 4.54 -13.68 -1.35
CA ASN A 285 5.86 -13.55 -1.94
C ASN A 285 6.03 -14.42 -3.19
N GLN A 286 5.43 -15.63 -3.20
CA GLN A 286 5.37 -16.47 -4.41
C GLN A 286 4.68 -15.73 -5.55
N LEU A 287 3.49 -15.16 -5.29
CA LEU A 287 2.71 -14.41 -6.28
C LEU A 287 3.44 -13.16 -6.79
N ILE A 288 4.17 -12.46 -5.93
CA ILE A 288 5.00 -11.31 -6.32
C ILE A 288 6.09 -11.74 -7.33
N ASN A 289 6.80 -12.84 -7.04
CA ASN A 289 7.90 -13.32 -7.87
C ASN A 289 7.43 -14.00 -9.18
N GLU A 290 6.26 -14.64 -9.18
CA GLU A 290 5.69 -15.24 -10.39
C GLU A 290 5.02 -14.20 -11.31
N SER A 291 4.71 -13.02 -10.77
CA SER A 291 4.10 -11.95 -11.52
C SER A 291 5.06 -11.35 -12.55
N LYS A 292 4.69 -11.48 -13.83
CA LYS A 292 5.38 -10.81 -14.95
C LYS A 292 5.37 -9.27 -14.85
N ILE A 293 4.51 -8.70 -14.01
CA ILE A 293 4.36 -7.25 -13.84
C ILE A 293 5.52 -6.69 -13.01
N VAL A 294 5.98 -7.43 -11.99
CA VAL A 294 7.07 -7.00 -11.10
C VAL A 294 8.42 -7.15 -11.80
N GLY A 295 8.62 -8.27 -12.51
CA GLY A 295 9.75 -8.47 -13.42
C GLY A 295 11.13 -8.54 -12.74
N ARG A 296 11.16 -8.75 -11.43
CA ARG A 296 12.39 -8.92 -10.64
C ARG A 296 12.12 -9.84 -9.44
N ASN A 297 13.20 -10.39 -8.90
CA ASN A 297 13.14 -11.21 -7.70
C ASN A 297 12.97 -10.33 -6.45
N VAL A 298 12.10 -10.76 -5.54
CA VAL A 298 11.85 -10.14 -4.24
C VAL A 298 12.01 -11.20 -3.17
N VAL A 299 12.78 -10.89 -2.13
CA VAL A 299 13.10 -11.81 -1.04
C VAL A 299 12.47 -11.30 0.25
N PHE A 300 11.78 -12.19 0.97
CA PHE A 300 11.21 -11.90 2.28
C PHE A 300 12.12 -12.50 3.36
N VAL A 301 12.52 -11.68 4.32
CA VAL A 301 13.35 -12.05 5.46
C VAL A 301 12.51 -11.92 6.73
N TYR A 302 12.31 -13.03 7.43
CA TYR A 302 11.51 -13.11 8.66
C TYR A 302 12.42 -13.17 9.87
N ALA A 303 12.26 -12.28 10.85
CA ALA A 303 12.96 -12.38 12.13
C ALA A 303 12.07 -13.09 13.16
N GLU A 304 12.47 -14.30 13.56
CA GLU A 304 11.68 -15.19 14.42
C GLU A 304 12.40 -15.51 15.72
N VAL A 305 11.64 -15.62 16.81
CA VAL A 305 12.06 -16.22 18.08
C VAL A 305 11.73 -17.70 18.05
N ILE A 306 12.75 -18.52 18.33
CA ILE A 306 12.61 -19.97 18.60
C ILE A 306 12.41 -20.17 20.10
#